data_AF-A0A4D6KF03-F1
#
_entry.id   AF-A0A4D6KF03-F1
#
_cell.length_a   1.000
_cell.length_b   1.000
_cell.length_c   1.000
_cell.angle_alpha   90.00
_cell.angle_beta   90.00
_cell.angle_gamma   90.00
#
_symmetry.space_group_name_H-M   'P 1'
#
loop_
_entity.id
_entity.type
_entity.pdbx_description
1 polymer ?
#
loop_
_entity_poly.entity_id
_entity_poly.type
_entity_poly.pdbx_seq_one_letter_code
_entity_poly.pdbx_strand_id
1 'polypeptide(L)'
;MALFGPRLDRPSALGDEGRPRATSLTIASVLVFGLFVVATTCPWNYGLRFDGLVPSLIVPACARLGRLTLAFGTVTGLLTAGLALLTRERFVSLFVGQICFLPAGAALLAGLTALLVTSPAYGVFFGGFAVALVALGSTWTDTTSASAVRPALFQEGLTYLSMVGWGIVVLVLGGAALLVRAVVGPAGSGSDPTAALSTFLVVVFVGVLSVRLGLRWLPIRQLTPRKRRGAVDRRLGQLRRATTVVLIGTLVAVLCVLPAWFLGWFDAVYALFPPARLLFPVLATPIPVVAVLGVGVVTLALGVGALALRRLTRPVDTTANRLLAPVAAGLVLVLGFLPFALSLIPVPGGAPPIVLVAFLVLGPIALYLLGWTLVAAQYLSLVPERAGGPALAAGGMVLATIGAALTGVPTPLVLATAVVAMVVWDVSSFGLGVTAELGHLPETRRLELFHAVVAVALGAAAVLSLSLLDVVRTSLAGEVAATVAAALAVFGVLVLLTPLRGYVAGEGRD
;
A
#
# COMPACT_ATOMS: atom_id res chain seq x y z
N MET A 1 14.61 -16.53 -5.12
CA MET A 1 14.29 -16.91 -6.51
C MET A 1 13.20 -16.00 -7.04
N ALA A 2 13.34 -15.50 -8.28
CA ALA A 2 12.32 -14.67 -8.93
C ALA A 2 11.09 -15.53 -9.31
N LEU A 3 10.11 -15.62 -8.40
CA LEU A 3 8.81 -16.27 -8.64
C LEU A 3 7.96 -15.54 -9.70
N PHE A 4 8.39 -14.35 -10.10
CA PHE A 4 7.76 -13.55 -11.15
C PHE A 4 8.76 -13.40 -12.28
N GLY A 5 8.73 -14.38 -13.20
CA GLY A 5 9.55 -14.37 -14.40
C GLY A 5 9.31 -13.12 -15.27
N PRO A 6 10.28 -12.76 -16.12
CA PRO A 6 10.21 -11.58 -16.98
C PRO A 6 9.03 -11.69 -17.96
N ARG A 7 8.55 -10.54 -18.44
CA ARG A 7 7.65 -10.47 -19.58
C ARG A 7 8.36 -11.07 -20.80
N LEU A 8 7.77 -12.10 -21.41
CA LEU A 8 8.11 -12.50 -22.78
C LEU A 8 7.26 -11.74 -23.82
N ASP A 9 6.30 -10.93 -23.35
CA ASP A 9 5.22 -10.39 -24.19
C ASP A 9 5.35 -8.88 -24.47
N ARG A 10 6.37 -8.20 -23.91
CA ARG A 10 6.68 -6.80 -24.22
C ARG A 10 8.20 -6.57 -24.17
N PRO A 11 8.82 -6.07 -25.24
CA PRO A 11 10.19 -5.58 -25.19
C PRO A 11 10.19 -4.31 -24.35
N SER A 12 10.83 -4.34 -23.19
CA SER A 12 10.89 -3.19 -22.29
C SER A 12 12.33 -3.02 -21.85
N ALA A 13 13.03 -2.03 -22.43
CA ALA A 13 14.38 -1.49 -22.14
C ALA A 13 15.56 -2.48 -21.89
N LEU A 14 15.31 -3.63 -21.29
CA LEU A 14 15.79 -4.96 -21.66
C LEU A 14 14.82 -5.55 -22.72
N GLY A 15 15.14 -5.36 -24.00
CA GLY A 15 14.33 -5.87 -25.11
C GLY A 15 14.19 -7.40 -25.11
N ASP A 16 13.69 -7.95 -26.21
CA ASP A 16 13.63 -9.38 -26.55
C ASP A 16 15.05 -10.02 -26.69
N GLU A 17 16.01 -9.55 -25.89
CA GLU A 17 17.45 -9.65 -26.04
C GLU A 17 18.03 -10.26 -24.77
N GLY A 18 18.95 -11.20 -24.96
CA GLY A 18 19.36 -12.12 -23.93
C GLY A 18 19.89 -11.58 -22.63
N ARG A 19 19.55 -12.33 -21.58
CA ARG A 19 20.05 -12.14 -20.23
C ARG A 19 21.55 -12.40 -20.13
N PRO A 20 22.27 -11.36 -19.69
CA PRO A 20 23.09 -11.57 -18.51
C PRO A 20 23.14 -10.28 -17.64
N ARG A 21 22.15 -10.19 -16.73
CA ARG A 21 22.15 -9.24 -15.59
C ARG A 21 21.79 -9.93 -14.28
N ALA A 22 21.43 -11.21 -14.37
CA ALA A 22 20.92 -11.96 -13.25
C ALA A 22 21.99 -12.14 -12.18
N THR A 23 23.28 -12.26 -12.56
CA THR A 23 24.34 -12.50 -11.58
C THR A 23 24.70 -11.21 -10.86
N SER A 24 25.00 -10.13 -11.58
CA SER A 24 25.22 -8.81 -10.99
C SER A 24 24.08 -8.38 -10.05
N LEU A 25 22.83 -8.49 -10.53
CA LEU A 25 21.65 -8.10 -9.75
C LEU A 25 21.38 -9.04 -8.56
N THR A 26 21.70 -10.33 -8.69
CA THR A 26 21.63 -11.28 -7.56
C THR A 26 22.63 -10.88 -6.49
N ILE A 27 23.87 -10.55 -6.85
CA ILE A 27 24.91 -10.17 -5.89
C ILE A 27 24.50 -8.87 -5.18
N ALA A 28 24.05 -7.85 -5.92
CA ALA A 28 23.51 -6.63 -5.33
C ALA A 28 22.34 -6.92 -4.35
N SER A 29 21.39 -7.77 -4.74
CA SER A 29 20.26 -8.17 -3.89
C SER A 29 20.69 -8.91 -2.63
N VAL A 30 21.64 -9.84 -2.76
CA VAL A 30 22.20 -10.61 -1.64
C VAL A 30 22.95 -9.71 -0.67
N LEU A 31 23.75 -8.77 -1.17
CA LEU A 31 24.49 -7.83 -0.32
C LEU A 31 23.55 -6.90 0.45
N VAL A 32 22.58 -6.28 -0.22
CA VAL A 32 21.61 -5.37 0.43
C VAL A 32 20.77 -6.13 1.46
N PHE A 33 20.19 -7.27 1.09
CA PHE A 33 19.35 -8.04 2.01
C PHE A 33 20.17 -8.69 3.13
N GLY A 34 21.35 -9.23 2.83
CA GLY A 34 22.26 -9.79 3.82
C GLY A 34 22.72 -8.75 4.83
N LEU A 35 23.06 -7.55 4.36
CA LEU A 35 23.40 -6.45 5.26
C LEU A 35 22.21 -5.98 6.09
N PHE A 36 21.00 -6.01 5.52
CA PHE A 36 19.77 -5.70 6.26
C PHE A 36 19.50 -6.74 7.37
N VAL A 37 19.68 -8.03 7.09
CA VAL A 37 19.60 -9.11 8.09
C VAL A 37 20.62 -8.89 9.18
N VAL A 38 21.89 -8.65 8.83
CA VAL A 38 22.97 -8.33 9.76
C VAL A 38 22.53 -7.16 10.63
N ALA A 39 22.24 -6.00 10.02
CA ALA A 39 21.75 -4.76 10.67
C ALA A 39 20.64 -4.98 11.72
N THR A 40 19.71 -5.90 11.45
CA THR A 40 18.49 -6.10 12.26
C THR A 40 18.55 -7.30 13.19
N THR A 41 19.52 -8.19 13.06
CA THR A 41 19.67 -9.37 13.94
C THR A 41 20.83 -9.22 14.92
N CYS A 42 21.71 -8.23 14.71
CA CYS A 42 22.86 -7.94 15.56
C CYS A 42 23.74 -9.17 15.93
N PRO A 43 24.16 -10.02 14.98
CA PRO A 43 25.03 -11.15 15.28
C PRO A 43 26.35 -10.74 15.98
N TRP A 44 26.78 -9.48 15.86
CA TRP A 44 27.99 -8.95 16.49
C TRP A 44 27.83 -8.57 17.97
N ASN A 45 26.62 -8.58 18.53
CA ASN A 45 26.39 -8.16 19.92
C ASN A 45 25.94 -9.32 20.83
N TYR A 46 26.19 -10.56 20.39
CA TYR A 46 26.04 -11.73 21.25
C TYR A 46 27.27 -11.82 22.16
N GLY A 47 27.02 -11.87 23.46
CA GLY A 47 28.07 -12.02 24.47
C GLY A 47 27.81 -13.22 25.35
N LEU A 48 28.87 -13.87 25.82
CA LEU A 48 28.78 -14.83 26.92
C LEU A 48 29.12 -14.07 28.20
N ARG A 49 28.18 -14.05 29.14
CA ARG A 49 28.39 -13.52 30.49
C ARG A 49 28.57 -14.67 31.47
N PHE A 50 29.72 -14.67 32.13
CA PHE A 50 30.12 -15.68 33.09
C PHE A 50 29.81 -15.21 34.52
N ASP A 51 28.54 -15.25 34.90
CA ASP A 51 28.09 -15.01 36.28
C ASP A 51 27.91 -16.37 37.00
N GLY A 52 28.94 -17.23 36.99
CA GLY A 52 28.94 -18.56 37.63
C GLY A 52 29.40 -19.71 36.72
N LEU A 53 29.16 -20.96 37.14
CA LEU A 53 29.53 -22.19 36.41
C LEU A 53 28.72 -22.39 35.11
N VAL A 54 27.61 -21.69 34.94
CA VAL A 54 26.78 -21.77 33.74
C VAL A 54 26.88 -20.42 32.99
N PRO A 55 27.49 -20.39 31.79
CA PRO A 55 27.54 -19.16 31.01
C PRO A 55 26.13 -18.77 30.55
N SER A 56 25.79 -17.51 30.73
CA SER A 56 24.54 -16.93 30.23
C SER A 56 24.79 -16.27 28.87
N LEU A 57 24.01 -16.63 27.85
CA LEU A 57 24.04 -15.98 26.56
C LEU A 57 23.28 -14.66 26.64
N ILE A 58 23.97 -13.54 26.44
CA ILE A 58 23.34 -12.23 26.29
C ILE A 58 22.78 -12.17 24.87
N VAL A 59 21.45 -12.26 24.76
CA VAL A 59 20.74 -11.98 23.51
C VAL A 59 20.42 -10.48 23.48
N PRO A 60 21.00 -9.70 22.55
CA PRO A 60 20.79 -8.26 22.51
C PRO A 60 19.33 -7.95 22.16
N ALA A 61 18.80 -6.85 22.72
CA ALA A 61 17.42 -6.41 22.44
C ALA A 61 17.15 -6.23 20.94
N CYS A 62 18.18 -5.89 20.16
CA CYS A 62 18.07 -5.76 18.72
C CYS A 62 17.87 -7.09 17.97
N ALA A 63 18.14 -8.27 18.55
CA ALA A 63 17.77 -9.55 17.92
C ALA A 63 16.25 -9.69 17.71
N ARG A 64 15.43 -8.97 18.50
CA ARG A 64 13.97 -8.90 18.31
C ARG A 64 13.57 -8.12 17.04
N LEU A 65 14.48 -7.30 16.48
CA LEU A 65 14.27 -6.58 15.23
C LEU A 65 14.35 -7.48 14.00
N GLY A 66 14.76 -8.76 14.12
CA GLY A 66 14.71 -9.72 13.01
C GLY A 66 13.30 -9.93 12.42
N ARG A 67 12.25 -9.67 13.21
CA ARG A 67 10.87 -9.61 12.71
C ARG A 67 10.63 -8.45 11.74
N LEU A 68 11.33 -7.33 11.92
CA LEU A 68 11.28 -6.21 10.99
C LEU A 68 11.90 -6.60 9.65
N THR A 69 12.98 -7.38 9.62
CA THR A 69 13.60 -7.84 8.37
C THR A 69 12.60 -8.60 7.50
N LEU A 70 11.87 -9.54 8.11
CA LEU A 70 10.84 -10.31 7.44
C LEU A 70 9.65 -9.44 7.03
N ALA A 71 9.22 -8.51 7.90
CA ALA A 71 8.14 -7.58 7.59
C ALA A 71 8.50 -6.68 6.40
N PHE A 72 9.64 -5.99 6.44
CA PHE A 72 10.12 -5.14 5.35
C PHE A 72 10.39 -5.93 4.07
N GLY A 73 11.02 -7.10 4.15
CA GLY A 73 11.24 -7.96 2.99
C GLY A 73 9.93 -8.41 2.35
N THR A 74 8.93 -8.78 3.15
CA THR A 74 7.60 -9.18 2.66
C THR A 74 6.87 -8.00 2.03
N VAL A 75 6.87 -6.84 2.69
CA VAL A 75 6.16 -5.65 2.22
C VAL A 75 6.79 -5.10 0.94
N THR A 76 8.12 -4.97 0.89
CA THR A 76 8.83 -4.54 -0.34
C THR A 76 8.68 -5.56 -1.47
N GLY A 77 8.67 -6.86 -1.16
CA GLY A 77 8.38 -7.93 -2.12
C GLY A 77 6.95 -7.88 -2.67
N LEU A 78 5.95 -7.68 -1.82
CA LEU A 78 4.55 -7.54 -2.23
C LEU A 78 4.32 -6.26 -3.05
N LEU A 79 4.96 -5.15 -2.66
CA LEU A 79 4.91 -3.90 -3.40
C LEU A 79 5.46 -4.07 -4.82
N THR A 80 6.65 -4.67 -4.95
CA THR A 80 7.32 -4.88 -6.25
C THR A 80 6.59 -5.91 -7.11
N ALA A 81 6.11 -7.02 -6.52
CA ALA A 81 5.27 -7.99 -7.21
C ALA A 81 3.93 -7.37 -7.66
N GLY A 82 3.31 -6.55 -6.80
CA GLY A 82 2.10 -5.82 -7.11
C GLY A 82 2.31 -4.91 -8.32
N LEU A 83 3.35 -4.10 -8.31
CA LEU A 83 3.72 -3.22 -9.43
C LEU A 83 3.93 -4.02 -10.74
N ALA A 84 4.64 -5.16 -10.67
CA ALA A 84 4.86 -6.05 -11.80
C ALA A 84 3.58 -6.67 -12.37
N LEU A 85 2.60 -6.95 -11.51
CA LEU A 85 1.30 -7.47 -11.91
C LEU A 85 0.38 -6.39 -12.47
N LEU A 86 0.47 -5.15 -11.98
CA LEU A 86 -0.33 -4.01 -12.45
C LEU A 86 -0.01 -3.57 -13.88
N THR A 87 1.16 -3.93 -14.39
CA THR A 87 1.50 -3.67 -15.77
C THR A 87 0.81 -4.65 -16.73
N ARG A 88 0.28 -5.79 -16.24
CA ARG A 88 -0.29 -6.88 -17.06
C ARG A 88 -1.72 -6.54 -17.52
N GLU A 89 -2.24 -7.30 -18.49
CA GLU A 89 -3.54 -6.99 -19.12
C GLU A 89 -4.69 -7.88 -18.64
N ARG A 90 -4.36 -9.03 -18.04
CA ARG A 90 -5.36 -9.99 -17.54
C ARG A 90 -5.98 -9.45 -16.25
N PHE A 91 -7.30 -9.59 -16.13
CA PHE A 91 -8.05 -9.19 -14.93
C PHE A 91 -7.44 -9.74 -13.63
N VAL A 92 -7.13 -11.04 -13.59
CA VAL A 92 -6.57 -11.70 -12.40
C VAL A 92 -5.25 -11.07 -12.00
N SER A 93 -4.37 -10.79 -12.96
CA SER A 93 -3.10 -10.12 -12.70
C SER A 93 -3.30 -8.71 -12.15
N LEU A 94 -4.18 -7.92 -12.77
CA LEU A 94 -4.50 -6.57 -12.28
C LEU A 94 -5.11 -6.60 -10.87
N PHE A 95 -6.05 -7.51 -10.62
CA PHE A 95 -6.72 -7.66 -9.33
C PHE A 95 -5.75 -8.07 -8.21
N VAL A 96 -4.95 -9.12 -8.43
CA VAL A 96 -3.92 -9.54 -7.47
C VAL A 96 -2.87 -8.44 -7.31
N GLY A 97 -2.50 -7.78 -8.41
CA GLY A 97 -1.58 -6.64 -8.40
C GLY A 97 -2.04 -5.53 -7.46
N GLN A 98 -3.32 -5.17 -7.47
CA GLN A 98 -3.88 -4.17 -6.56
C GLN A 98 -3.85 -4.61 -5.09
N ILE A 99 -4.18 -5.87 -4.82
CA ILE A 99 -4.17 -6.45 -3.47
C ILE A 99 -2.76 -6.51 -2.89
N CYS A 100 -1.74 -6.75 -3.72
CA CYS A 100 -0.35 -6.74 -3.28
C CYS A 100 0.22 -5.31 -3.17
N PHE A 101 -0.04 -4.46 -4.17
CA PHE A 101 0.57 -3.14 -4.31
C PHE A 101 0.11 -2.16 -3.23
N LEU A 102 -1.20 -1.93 -3.11
CA LEU A 102 -1.74 -0.82 -2.32
C LEU A 102 -1.59 -1.07 -0.80
N PRO A 103 -1.99 -2.24 -0.25
CA PRO A 103 -1.69 -2.63 1.12
C PRO A 103 -0.23 -2.52 1.53
N ALA A 104 0.66 -3.10 0.72
CA ALA A 104 2.07 -3.15 1.04
C ALA A 104 2.71 -1.76 0.95
N GLY A 105 2.43 -1.00 -0.12
CA GLY A 105 2.94 0.35 -0.26
C GLY A 105 2.45 1.30 0.82
N ALA A 106 1.15 1.25 1.16
CA ALA A 106 0.58 2.05 2.23
C ALA A 106 1.19 1.67 3.59
N ALA A 107 1.34 0.37 3.89
CA ALA A 107 1.96 -0.08 5.14
C ALA A 107 3.44 0.32 5.24
N LEU A 108 4.19 0.21 4.14
CA LEU A 108 5.59 0.62 4.07
C LEU A 108 5.73 2.11 4.36
N LEU A 109 4.94 2.95 3.69
CA LEU A 109 5.03 4.40 3.86
C LEU A 109 4.51 4.87 5.21
N ALA A 110 3.42 4.28 5.71
CA ALA A 110 2.94 4.57 7.05
C ALA A 110 3.98 4.20 8.11
N GLY A 111 4.56 3.00 8.01
CA GLY A 111 5.60 2.54 8.94
C GLY A 111 6.87 3.40 8.89
N LEU A 112 7.35 3.73 7.69
CA LEU A 112 8.52 4.60 7.51
C LEU A 112 8.26 6.03 7.97
N THR A 113 7.08 6.59 7.70
CA THR A 113 6.71 7.93 8.16
C THR A 113 6.59 7.98 9.67
N ALA A 114 5.97 6.96 10.28
CA ALA A 114 5.89 6.84 11.74
C ALA A 114 7.28 6.74 12.37
N LEU A 115 8.20 5.97 11.77
CA LEU A 115 9.59 5.91 12.21
C LEU A 115 10.31 7.24 12.02
N LEU A 116 10.14 7.92 10.89
CA LEU A 116 10.78 9.21 10.63
C LEU A 116 10.33 10.30 11.61
N VAL A 117 9.06 10.27 12.04
CA VAL A 117 8.51 11.24 13.00
C VAL A 117 8.92 10.91 14.44
N THR A 118 8.84 9.64 14.83
CA THR A 118 9.12 9.24 16.23
C THR A 118 10.62 9.07 16.50
N SER A 119 11.37 8.60 15.51
CA SER A 119 12.78 8.22 15.60
C SER A 119 13.50 8.51 14.28
N PRO A 120 13.76 9.80 13.95
CA PRO A 120 14.23 10.22 12.63
C PRO A 120 15.43 9.44 12.10
N ALA A 121 16.42 9.15 12.95
CA ALA A 121 17.61 8.38 12.60
C ALA A 121 17.26 6.96 12.10
N TYR A 122 16.35 6.27 12.80
CA TYR A 122 15.85 4.95 12.38
C TYR A 122 14.96 5.06 11.13
N GLY A 123 14.18 6.13 10.99
CA GLY A 123 13.39 6.41 9.78
C GLY A 123 14.27 6.52 8.53
N VAL A 124 15.39 7.26 8.62
CA VAL A 124 16.37 7.38 7.53
C VAL A 124 17.06 6.03 7.26
N PHE A 125 17.45 5.31 8.31
CA PHE A 125 18.10 4.00 8.21
C PHE A 125 17.24 2.96 7.48
N PHE A 126 16.02 2.71 7.99
CA PHE A 126 15.09 1.75 7.40
C PHE A 126 14.51 2.26 6.07
N GLY A 127 14.36 3.57 5.90
CA GLY A 127 13.98 4.19 4.64
C GLY A 127 14.99 3.89 3.53
N GLY A 128 16.29 3.99 3.83
CA GLY A 128 17.36 3.63 2.91
C GLY A 128 17.29 2.17 2.43
N PHE A 129 17.15 1.22 3.37
CA PHE A 129 16.97 -0.19 3.02
C PHE A 129 15.68 -0.45 2.23
N ALA A 130 14.57 0.20 2.58
CA ALA A 130 13.31 0.06 1.88
C ALA A 130 13.41 0.54 0.43
N VAL A 131 14.00 1.71 0.20
CA VAL A 131 14.28 2.24 -1.14
C VAL A 131 15.16 1.27 -1.92
N ALA A 132 16.21 0.74 -1.29
CA ALA A 132 17.13 -0.19 -1.95
C ALA A 132 16.46 -1.51 -2.37
N LEU A 133 15.68 -2.12 -1.48
CA LEU A 133 14.96 -3.36 -1.75
C LEU A 133 13.87 -3.18 -2.82
N VAL A 134 13.11 -2.08 -2.76
CA VAL A 134 12.09 -1.77 -3.76
C VAL A 134 12.74 -1.52 -5.12
N ALA A 135 13.81 -0.74 -5.17
CA ALA A 135 14.51 -0.44 -6.41
C ALA A 135 15.10 -1.71 -7.07
N LEU A 136 15.72 -2.60 -6.29
CA LEU A 136 16.23 -3.89 -6.78
C LEU A 136 15.10 -4.81 -7.25
N GLY A 137 14.00 -4.93 -6.49
CA GLY A 137 12.84 -5.73 -6.88
C GLY A 137 12.14 -5.19 -8.13
N SER A 138 12.05 -3.86 -8.26
CA SER A 138 11.55 -3.22 -9.48
C SER A 138 12.48 -3.42 -10.67
N THR A 139 13.80 -3.50 -10.45
CA THR A 139 14.79 -3.84 -11.50
C THR A 139 14.60 -5.28 -11.98
N TRP A 140 14.38 -6.23 -11.07
CA TRP A 140 14.10 -7.63 -11.42
C TRP A 140 12.84 -7.81 -12.26
N THR A 141 11.86 -6.94 -12.04
CA THR A 141 10.55 -7.00 -12.70
C THR A 141 10.41 -6.04 -13.88
N ASP A 142 11.45 -5.25 -14.15
CA ASP A 142 11.48 -4.18 -15.14
C ASP A 142 10.30 -3.20 -15.01
N THR A 143 10.07 -2.75 -13.78
CA THR A 143 8.98 -1.82 -13.43
C THR A 143 9.46 -0.46 -12.96
N THR A 144 10.76 -0.19 -13.07
CA THR A 144 11.35 1.08 -12.64
C THR A 144 11.04 2.23 -13.58
N SER A 145 10.60 1.99 -14.82
CA SER A 145 10.36 3.04 -15.81
C SER A 145 9.04 3.80 -15.59
N ALA A 146 9.00 5.08 -15.95
CA ALA A 146 7.81 5.92 -15.87
C ALA A 146 6.63 5.34 -16.66
N SER A 147 6.92 4.64 -17.76
CA SER A 147 5.91 3.95 -18.58
C SER A 147 5.26 2.76 -17.86
N ALA A 148 5.95 2.13 -16.90
CA ALA A 148 5.41 1.09 -16.04
C ALA A 148 4.71 1.67 -14.80
N VAL A 149 5.30 2.70 -14.17
CA VAL A 149 4.79 3.31 -12.93
C VAL A 149 3.50 4.10 -13.18
N ARG A 150 3.41 4.90 -14.25
CA ARG A 150 2.25 5.76 -14.51
C ARG A 150 0.91 4.99 -14.63
N PRO A 151 0.81 3.88 -15.40
CA PRO A 151 -0.40 3.07 -15.40
C PRO A 151 -0.73 2.47 -14.04
N ALA A 152 0.28 2.05 -13.27
CA ALA A 152 0.08 1.51 -11.93
C ALA A 152 -0.52 2.55 -10.98
N LEU A 153 -0.01 3.79 -11.00
CA LEU A 153 -0.55 4.91 -10.21
C LEU A 153 -1.98 5.27 -10.61
N PHE A 154 -2.31 5.23 -11.90
CA PHE A 154 -3.69 5.42 -12.34
C PHE A 154 -4.62 4.33 -11.80
N GLN A 155 -4.17 3.07 -11.84
CA GLN A 155 -4.92 1.95 -11.30
C GLN A 155 -5.05 2.03 -9.77
N GLU A 156 -4.00 2.45 -9.06
CA GLU A 156 -4.02 2.73 -7.62
C GLU A 156 -5.06 3.79 -7.27
N GLY A 157 -5.08 4.92 -7.99
CA GLY A 157 -6.07 5.98 -7.80
C GLY A 157 -7.51 5.47 -7.97
N LEU A 158 -7.74 4.61 -8.97
CA LEU A 158 -9.04 3.95 -9.14
C LEU A 158 -9.37 2.99 -8.00
N THR A 159 -8.40 2.23 -7.49
CA THR A 159 -8.60 1.33 -6.35
C THR A 159 -8.91 2.12 -5.09
N TYR A 160 -8.22 3.23 -4.85
CA TYR A 160 -8.48 4.11 -3.72
C TYR A 160 -9.88 4.74 -3.79
N LEU A 161 -10.27 5.29 -4.95
CA LEU A 161 -11.64 5.81 -5.15
C LEU A 161 -12.69 4.71 -4.97
N SER A 162 -12.41 3.50 -5.45
CA SER A 162 -13.25 2.32 -5.24
C SER A 162 -13.35 1.96 -3.74
N MET A 163 -12.24 1.98 -3.00
CA MET A 163 -12.23 1.74 -1.56
C MET A 163 -13.08 2.77 -0.82
N VAL A 164 -12.96 4.05 -1.16
CA VAL A 164 -13.83 5.09 -0.58
C VAL A 164 -15.30 4.81 -0.91
N GLY A 165 -15.61 4.49 -2.16
CA GLY A 165 -16.97 4.15 -2.59
C GLY A 165 -17.56 2.96 -1.85
N TRP A 166 -16.82 1.86 -1.75
CA TRP A 166 -17.24 0.67 -0.99
C TRP A 166 -17.27 0.92 0.50
N GLY A 167 -16.37 1.75 1.04
CA GLY A 167 -16.36 2.16 2.44
C GLY A 167 -17.64 2.90 2.81
N ILE A 168 -18.10 3.81 1.96
CA ILE A 168 -19.41 4.48 2.13
C ILE A 168 -20.55 3.45 2.10
N VAL A 169 -20.52 2.49 1.18
CA VAL A 169 -21.54 1.42 1.11
C VAL A 169 -21.55 0.60 2.40
N VAL A 170 -20.39 0.14 2.88
CA VAL A 170 -20.27 -0.63 4.13
C VAL A 170 -20.72 0.20 5.33
N LEU A 171 -20.38 1.49 5.39
CA LEU A 171 -20.81 2.40 6.46
C LEU A 171 -22.32 2.61 6.45
N VAL A 172 -22.95 2.78 5.28
CA VAL A 172 -24.40 2.91 5.15
C VAL A 172 -25.10 1.61 5.56
N LEU A 173 -24.61 0.45 5.09
CA LEU A 173 -25.19 -0.85 5.44
C LEU A 173 -24.99 -1.18 6.92
N GLY A 174 -23.79 -0.96 7.45
CA GLY A 174 -23.46 -1.13 8.86
C GLY A 174 -24.24 -0.18 9.76
N GLY A 175 -24.36 1.09 9.36
CA GLY A 175 -25.19 2.09 10.02
C GLY A 175 -26.66 1.71 10.03
N ALA A 176 -27.20 1.21 8.91
CA ALA A 176 -28.56 0.70 8.85
C ALA A 176 -28.76 -0.53 9.76
N ALA A 177 -27.81 -1.47 9.79
CA ALA A 177 -27.86 -2.63 10.67
C ALA A 177 -27.77 -2.25 12.16
N LEU A 178 -26.90 -1.28 12.50
CA LEU A 178 -26.78 -0.73 13.85
C LEU A 178 -28.03 0.05 14.25
N LEU A 179 -28.63 0.81 13.32
CA LEU A 179 -29.90 1.49 13.53
C LEU A 179 -31.02 0.47 13.81
N VAL A 180 -31.12 -0.59 13.01
CA VAL A 180 -32.06 -1.69 13.27
C VAL A 180 -31.79 -2.32 14.63
N ARG A 181 -30.52 -2.60 14.98
CA ARG A 181 -30.17 -3.16 16.29
C ARG A 181 -30.52 -2.21 17.44
N ALA A 182 -30.33 -0.91 17.28
CA ALA A 182 -30.67 0.07 18.30
C ALA A 182 -32.19 0.16 18.52
N VAL A 183 -32.98 0.03 17.45
CA VAL A 183 -34.45 0.05 17.46
C VAL A 183 -35.03 -1.25 18.01
N VAL A 184 -34.46 -2.39 17.61
CA VAL A 184 -34.94 -3.74 17.96
C VAL A 184 -34.39 -4.22 19.30
N GLY A 185 -33.28 -3.65 19.76
CA GLY A 185 -32.60 -4.07 20.99
C GLY A 185 -33.30 -3.61 22.28
N PRO A 186 -32.91 -4.16 23.45
CA PRO A 186 -33.54 -3.87 24.75
C PRO A 186 -33.49 -2.40 25.18
N ALA A 187 -32.65 -1.57 24.53
CA ALA A 187 -32.58 -0.14 24.77
C ALA A 187 -33.68 0.67 24.04
N GLY A 188 -34.33 0.09 23.02
CA GLY A 188 -35.41 0.72 22.26
C GLY A 188 -36.79 0.64 22.93
N SER A 189 -36.95 -0.20 23.95
CA SER A 189 -38.24 -0.44 24.63
C SER A 189 -38.71 0.69 25.55
N GLY A 190 -37.88 1.72 25.78
CA GLY A 190 -38.23 2.94 26.52
C GLY A 190 -38.26 4.22 25.67
N SER A 191 -38.27 4.10 24.34
CA SER A 191 -38.05 5.23 23.43
C SER A 191 -39.26 6.13 23.22
N ASP A 192 -39.01 7.44 23.20
CA ASP A 192 -39.92 8.51 22.83
C ASP A 192 -40.70 8.16 21.53
N PRO A 193 -42.05 8.24 21.50
CA PRO A 193 -42.84 7.92 20.31
C PRO A 193 -42.43 8.71 19.06
N THR A 194 -41.84 9.90 19.22
CA THR A 194 -41.30 10.70 18.10
C THR A 194 -40.00 10.12 17.53
N ALA A 195 -39.13 9.59 18.38
CA ALA A 195 -37.90 8.90 18.00
C ALA A 195 -38.23 7.60 17.24
N ALA A 196 -39.28 6.90 17.66
CA ALA A 196 -39.78 5.72 16.95
C ALA A 196 -40.29 6.06 15.53
N LEU A 197 -41.09 7.12 15.39
CA LEU A 197 -41.60 7.56 14.08
C LEU A 197 -40.48 7.99 13.15
N SER A 198 -39.57 8.85 13.62
CA SER A 198 -38.43 9.34 12.81
C SER A 198 -37.54 8.18 12.34
N THR A 199 -37.29 7.21 13.22
CA THR A 199 -36.50 6.04 12.86
C THR A 199 -37.21 5.15 11.84
N PHE A 200 -38.51 4.91 12.00
CA PHE A 200 -39.30 4.17 11.02
C PHE A 200 -39.28 4.85 9.64
N LEU A 201 -39.43 6.18 9.59
CA LEU A 201 -39.38 6.94 8.33
C LEU A 201 -38.03 6.80 7.62
N VAL A 202 -36.92 6.82 8.36
CA VAL A 202 -35.57 6.57 7.82
C VAL A 202 -35.46 5.14 7.28
N VAL A 203 -35.97 4.14 8.01
CA VAL A 203 -35.99 2.74 7.56
C VAL A 203 -36.80 2.58 6.26
N VAL A 204 -37.97 3.21 6.15
CA VAL A 204 -38.78 3.18 4.93
C VAL A 204 -38.06 3.85 3.78
N PHE A 205 -37.43 5.01 4.01
CA PHE A 205 -36.63 5.70 2.99
C PHE A 205 -35.50 4.80 2.47
N VAL A 206 -34.69 4.22 3.35
CA VAL A 206 -33.57 3.34 2.99
C VAL A 206 -34.06 2.06 2.30
N GLY A 207 -35.12 1.42 2.81
CA GLY A 207 -35.70 0.22 2.23
C GLY A 207 -36.20 0.46 0.80
N VAL A 208 -36.96 1.54 0.59
CA VAL A 208 -37.52 1.89 -0.73
C VAL A 208 -36.42 2.33 -1.70
N LEU A 209 -35.40 3.06 -1.24
CA LEU A 209 -34.23 3.40 -2.05
C LEU A 209 -33.50 2.14 -2.54
N SER A 210 -33.31 1.17 -1.64
CA SER A 210 -32.68 -0.12 -1.93
C SER A 210 -33.48 -0.93 -2.95
N VAL A 211 -34.81 -1.00 -2.80
CA VAL A 211 -35.70 -1.61 -3.81
C VAL A 211 -35.53 -0.93 -5.17
N ARG A 212 -35.55 0.40 -5.21
CA ARG A 212 -35.42 1.17 -6.46
C ARG A 212 -34.10 0.92 -7.17
N LEU A 213 -32.99 0.92 -6.44
CA LEU A 213 -31.66 0.65 -6.98
C LEU A 213 -31.54 -0.82 -7.46
N GLY A 214 -32.00 -1.78 -6.66
CA GLY A 214 -31.98 -3.20 -7.02
C GLY A 214 -32.78 -3.51 -8.30
N LEU A 215 -34.00 -2.97 -8.40
CA LEU A 215 -34.86 -3.12 -9.59
C LEU A 215 -34.27 -2.50 -10.86
N ARG A 216 -33.38 -1.50 -10.75
CA ARG A 216 -32.69 -0.91 -11.90
C ARG A 216 -31.71 -1.90 -12.54
N TRP A 217 -31.11 -2.78 -11.73
CA TRP A 217 -30.06 -3.70 -12.17
C TRP A 217 -30.56 -5.10 -12.52
N LEU A 218 -31.70 -5.51 -11.96
CA LEU A 218 -32.28 -6.82 -12.23
C LEU A 218 -32.70 -7.01 -13.71
N PRO A 219 -32.39 -8.16 -14.33
CA PRO A 219 -32.73 -8.49 -15.72
C PRO A 219 -34.21 -8.86 -15.93
N ILE A 220 -35.15 -8.24 -15.20
CA ILE A 220 -36.56 -8.65 -15.16
C ILE A 220 -37.15 -8.74 -16.57
N ARG A 221 -36.90 -7.74 -17.42
CA ARG A 221 -37.37 -7.71 -18.81
C ARG A 221 -36.77 -8.82 -19.69
N GLN A 222 -35.51 -9.19 -19.45
CA GLN A 222 -34.80 -10.21 -20.22
C GLN A 222 -35.23 -11.63 -19.82
N LEU A 223 -35.49 -11.86 -18.52
CA LEU A 223 -36.04 -13.11 -18.00
C LEU A 223 -37.53 -13.31 -18.31
N THR A 224 -38.24 -12.23 -18.66
CA THR A 224 -39.68 -12.29 -18.99
C THR A 224 -39.90 -12.78 -20.44
N PRO A 225 -40.81 -13.76 -20.68
CA PRO A 225 -41.21 -14.20 -22.01
C PRO A 225 -41.71 -13.05 -22.90
N ARG A 226 -41.38 -13.07 -24.20
CA ARG A 226 -41.68 -11.95 -25.14
C ARG A 226 -43.13 -11.47 -25.09
N LYS A 227 -44.10 -12.39 -25.02
CA LYS A 227 -45.55 -12.08 -24.96
C LYS A 227 -45.97 -11.27 -23.73
N ARG A 228 -45.20 -11.32 -22.62
CA ARG A 228 -45.53 -10.65 -21.34
C ARG A 228 -44.69 -9.40 -21.04
N ARG A 229 -43.72 -9.05 -21.90
CA ARG A 229 -42.80 -7.91 -21.66
C ARG A 229 -43.53 -6.58 -21.50
N GLY A 230 -44.56 -6.31 -22.33
CA GLY A 230 -45.33 -5.07 -22.24
C GLY A 230 -46.07 -4.90 -20.91
N ALA A 231 -46.62 -5.99 -20.35
CA ALA A 231 -47.29 -5.96 -19.05
C ALA A 231 -46.29 -5.73 -17.89
N VAL A 232 -45.11 -6.36 -17.96
CA VAL A 232 -44.04 -6.19 -16.97
C VAL A 232 -43.45 -4.78 -17.01
N ASP A 233 -43.23 -4.21 -18.20
CA ASP A 233 -42.72 -2.84 -18.36
C ASP A 233 -43.70 -1.81 -17.75
N ARG A 234 -45.03 -2.01 -17.90
CA ARG A 234 -46.06 -1.19 -17.24
C ARG A 234 -46.00 -1.31 -15.71
N ARG A 235 -45.90 -2.53 -15.18
CA ARG A 235 -45.80 -2.77 -13.72
C ARG A 235 -44.51 -2.17 -13.13
N LEU A 236 -43.38 -2.30 -13.82
CA LEU A 236 -42.12 -1.66 -13.40
C LEU A 236 -42.21 -0.13 -13.45
N GLY A 237 -42.92 0.43 -14.44
CA GLY A 237 -43.22 1.86 -14.51
C GLY A 237 -44.06 2.34 -13.31
N GLN A 238 -45.12 1.61 -12.97
CA GLN A 238 -45.96 1.92 -11.81
C GLN A 238 -45.16 1.82 -10.50
N LEU A 239 -44.37 0.75 -10.33
CA LEU A 239 -43.52 0.54 -9.15
C LEU A 239 -42.46 1.64 -9.02
N ARG A 240 -41.87 2.09 -10.13
CA ARG A 240 -40.94 3.25 -10.14
C ARG A 240 -41.62 4.55 -9.70
N ARG A 241 -42.84 4.80 -10.15
CA ARG A 241 -43.61 5.98 -9.70
C ARG A 241 -43.93 5.87 -8.21
N ALA A 242 -44.47 4.74 -7.76
CA ALA A 242 -44.80 4.49 -6.36
C ALA A 242 -43.58 4.66 -5.45
N THR A 243 -42.45 4.02 -5.79
CA THR A 243 -41.20 4.17 -5.02
C THR A 243 -40.65 5.60 -5.05
N THR A 244 -40.86 6.36 -6.12
CA THR A 244 -40.50 7.80 -6.17
C THR A 244 -41.36 8.62 -5.23
N VAL A 245 -42.68 8.42 -5.26
CA VAL A 245 -43.62 9.14 -4.39
C VAL A 245 -43.33 8.81 -2.92
N VAL A 246 -43.09 7.54 -2.59
CA VAL A 246 -42.75 7.14 -1.23
C VAL A 246 -41.40 7.73 -0.79
N LEU A 247 -40.37 7.74 -1.64
CA LEU A 247 -39.07 8.37 -1.32
C LEU A 247 -39.19 9.88 -1.05
N ILE A 248 -39.93 10.60 -1.89
CA ILE A 248 -40.15 12.03 -1.71
C ILE A 248 -41.00 12.26 -0.46
N GLY A 249 -42.07 11.47 -0.29
CA GLY A 249 -42.97 11.56 0.87
C GLY A 249 -42.26 11.29 2.19
N THR A 250 -41.39 10.28 2.27
CA THR A 250 -40.61 10.00 3.48
C THR A 250 -39.54 11.06 3.72
N LEU A 251 -38.90 11.60 2.68
CA LEU A 251 -37.95 12.71 2.83
C LEU A 251 -38.65 13.97 3.38
N VAL A 252 -39.79 14.35 2.81
CA VAL A 252 -40.60 15.48 3.29
C VAL A 252 -41.09 15.22 4.72
N ALA A 253 -41.57 14.01 5.01
CA ALA A 253 -41.98 13.64 6.36
C ALA A 253 -40.84 13.78 7.38
N VAL A 254 -39.62 13.30 7.06
CA VAL A 254 -38.45 13.47 7.93
C VAL A 254 -38.12 14.95 8.13
N LEU A 255 -38.15 15.75 7.04
CA LEU A 255 -37.90 17.20 7.09
C LEU A 255 -38.96 17.98 7.88
N CYS A 256 -40.18 17.47 8.01
CA CYS A 256 -41.23 18.07 8.84
C CYS A 256 -41.18 17.57 10.30
N VAL A 257 -40.91 16.28 10.49
CA VAL A 257 -40.90 15.61 11.81
C VAL A 257 -39.71 16.09 12.65
N LEU A 258 -38.51 16.24 12.08
CA LEU A 258 -37.32 16.66 12.83
C LEU A 258 -37.46 18.08 13.43
N PRO A 259 -37.86 19.11 12.66
CA PRO A 259 -38.12 20.44 13.23
C PRO A 259 -39.31 20.46 14.18
N ALA A 260 -40.41 19.76 13.87
CA ALA A 260 -41.58 19.71 14.75
C ALA A 260 -41.25 19.03 16.10
N TRP A 261 -40.36 18.04 16.10
CA TRP A 261 -39.82 17.43 17.31
C TRP A 261 -38.94 18.40 18.09
N PHE A 262 -38.00 19.07 17.41
CA PHE A 262 -37.13 20.07 18.03
C PHE A 262 -37.91 21.24 18.66
N LEU A 263 -39.03 21.64 18.04
CA LEU A 263 -39.91 22.71 18.53
C LEU A 263 -40.93 22.24 19.58
N GLY A 264 -40.93 20.95 19.97
CA GLY A 264 -41.85 20.39 20.97
C GLY A 264 -43.31 20.26 20.51
N TRP A 265 -43.60 20.41 19.22
CA TRP A 265 -44.97 20.41 18.70
C TRP A 265 -45.67 19.05 18.82
N PHE A 266 -44.90 17.98 18.97
CA PHE A 266 -45.46 16.64 19.13
C PHE A 266 -46.27 16.47 20.40
N ASP A 267 -46.02 17.24 21.46
CA ASP A 267 -46.85 17.20 22.67
C ASP A 267 -48.29 17.65 22.38
N ALA A 268 -48.45 18.69 21.57
CA ALA A 268 -49.76 19.16 21.11
C ALA A 268 -50.43 18.15 20.15
N VAL A 269 -49.65 17.54 19.25
CA VAL A 269 -50.16 16.50 18.34
C VAL A 269 -50.65 15.28 19.11
N TYR A 270 -49.92 14.86 20.14
CA TYR A 270 -50.32 13.73 20.97
C TYR A 270 -51.52 14.03 21.86
N ALA A 271 -51.68 15.28 22.31
CA ALA A 271 -52.86 15.70 23.03
C ALA A 271 -54.11 15.71 22.13
N LEU A 272 -53.97 16.14 20.88
CA LEU A 272 -55.06 16.18 19.90
C LEU A 272 -55.40 14.79 19.34
N PHE A 273 -54.41 13.91 19.20
CA PHE A 273 -54.59 12.55 18.71
C PHE A 273 -53.85 11.52 19.60
N PRO A 274 -54.46 11.14 20.75
CA PRO A 274 -53.87 10.20 21.71
C PRO A 274 -53.42 8.84 21.13
N PRO A 275 -54.11 8.24 20.12
CA PRO A 275 -53.68 6.98 19.53
C PRO A 275 -52.29 7.04 18.87
N ALA A 276 -51.79 8.21 18.44
CA ALA A 276 -50.45 8.32 17.85
C ALA A 276 -49.33 7.89 18.82
N ARG A 277 -49.50 8.11 20.13
CA ARG A 277 -48.53 7.67 21.15
C ARG A 277 -48.37 6.15 21.19
N LEU A 278 -49.43 5.41 20.84
CA LEU A 278 -49.42 3.95 20.78
C LEU A 278 -49.01 3.43 19.41
N LEU A 279 -49.41 4.11 18.33
CA LEU A 279 -49.16 3.67 16.95
C LEU A 279 -47.71 3.87 16.50
N PHE A 280 -47.05 4.97 16.87
CA PHE A 280 -45.68 5.24 16.40
C PHE A 280 -44.63 4.23 16.94
N PRO A 281 -44.67 3.83 18.22
CA PRO A 281 -43.80 2.75 18.71
C PRO A 281 -44.08 1.42 18.00
N VAL A 282 -45.35 1.11 17.70
CA VAL A 282 -45.73 -0.11 16.96
C VAL A 282 -45.12 -0.12 15.55
N LEU A 283 -45.06 1.01 14.86
CA LEU A 283 -44.41 1.13 13.55
C LEU A 283 -42.90 0.90 13.61
N ALA A 284 -42.26 1.20 14.73
CA ALA A 284 -40.84 0.93 14.96
C ALA A 284 -40.56 -0.48 15.52
N THR A 285 -41.57 -1.36 15.62
CA THR A 285 -41.33 -2.73 16.08
C THR A 285 -40.47 -3.52 15.09
N PRO A 286 -39.85 -4.64 15.54
CA PRO A 286 -38.95 -5.42 14.69
C PRO A 286 -39.61 -5.92 13.41
N ILE A 287 -40.90 -6.25 13.44
CA ILE A 287 -41.64 -6.83 12.32
C ILE A 287 -41.70 -5.87 11.10
N PRO A 288 -42.29 -4.65 11.20
CA PRO A 288 -42.34 -3.71 10.08
C PRO A 288 -40.95 -3.25 9.63
N VAL A 289 -40.01 -3.04 10.55
CA VAL A 289 -38.64 -2.64 10.24
C VAL A 289 -37.91 -3.72 9.44
N VAL A 290 -37.95 -4.98 9.89
CA VAL A 290 -37.32 -6.11 9.19
C VAL A 290 -38.02 -6.40 7.87
N ALA A 291 -39.35 -6.27 7.79
CA ALA A 291 -40.06 -6.48 6.54
C ALA A 291 -39.66 -5.44 5.47
N VAL A 292 -39.71 -4.15 5.80
CA VAL A 292 -39.41 -3.07 4.84
C VAL A 292 -37.93 -3.07 4.46
N LEU A 293 -37.03 -3.16 5.46
CA LEU A 293 -35.60 -3.15 5.20
C LEU A 293 -35.14 -4.46 4.55
N GLY A 294 -35.65 -5.61 5.00
CA GLY A 294 -35.30 -6.92 4.46
C GLY A 294 -35.67 -7.05 2.98
N VAL A 295 -36.87 -6.62 2.59
CA VAL A 295 -37.27 -6.56 1.16
C VAL A 295 -36.34 -5.64 0.37
N GLY A 296 -35.99 -4.47 0.93
CA GLY A 296 -35.04 -3.54 0.32
C GLY A 296 -33.66 -4.14 0.10
N VAL A 297 -33.05 -4.69 1.16
CA VAL A 297 -31.71 -5.26 1.16
C VAL A 297 -31.63 -6.49 0.25
N VAL A 298 -32.61 -7.39 0.30
CA VAL A 298 -32.65 -8.58 -0.59
C VAL A 298 -32.77 -8.15 -2.04
N THR A 299 -33.66 -7.20 -2.36
CA THR A 299 -33.83 -6.69 -3.73
C THR A 299 -32.55 -6.03 -4.25
N LEU A 300 -31.88 -5.25 -3.40
CA LEU A 300 -30.60 -4.61 -3.73
C LEU A 300 -29.50 -5.66 -3.95
N ALA A 301 -29.37 -6.64 -3.06
CA ALA A 301 -28.38 -7.72 -3.17
C ALA A 301 -28.56 -8.52 -4.46
N LEU A 302 -29.80 -8.89 -4.80
CA LEU A 302 -30.11 -9.56 -6.07
C LEU A 302 -29.79 -8.68 -7.29
N GLY A 303 -30.08 -7.38 -7.22
CA GLY A 303 -29.74 -6.42 -8.27
C GLY A 303 -28.23 -6.28 -8.47
N VAL A 304 -27.47 -6.15 -7.38
CA VAL A 304 -26.00 -6.10 -7.40
C VAL A 304 -25.42 -7.41 -7.93
N GLY A 305 -25.92 -8.56 -7.47
CA GLY A 305 -25.51 -9.88 -7.97
C GLY A 305 -25.76 -10.05 -9.47
N ALA A 306 -26.93 -9.63 -9.96
CA ALA A 306 -27.23 -9.67 -11.38
C ALA A 306 -26.37 -8.69 -12.22
N LEU A 307 -26.06 -7.51 -11.68
CA LEU A 307 -25.13 -6.57 -12.31
C LEU A 307 -23.72 -7.16 -12.39
N ALA A 308 -23.24 -7.75 -11.30
CA ALA A 308 -21.95 -8.43 -11.24
C ALA A 308 -21.89 -9.57 -12.26
N LEU A 309 -22.89 -10.45 -12.29
CA LEU A 309 -22.94 -11.57 -13.24
C LEU A 309 -22.96 -11.09 -14.70
N ARG A 310 -23.73 -10.04 -15.02
CA ARG A 310 -23.75 -9.43 -16.37
C ARG A 310 -22.41 -8.83 -16.77
N ARG A 311 -21.65 -8.30 -15.81
CA ARG A 311 -20.32 -7.74 -16.06
C ARG A 311 -19.28 -8.84 -16.22
N LEU A 312 -19.38 -9.91 -15.43
CA LEU A 312 -18.49 -11.07 -15.48
C LEU A 312 -18.69 -11.94 -16.73
N THR A 313 -19.89 -11.94 -17.33
CA THR A 313 -20.23 -12.78 -18.50
C THR A 313 -20.03 -12.09 -19.86
N ARG A 314 -19.72 -10.79 -19.90
CA ARG A 314 -19.37 -10.11 -21.15
C ARG A 314 -17.90 -10.39 -21.48
N PRO A 315 -17.55 -10.61 -22.77
CA PRO A 315 -16.13 -10.63 -23.17
C PRO A 315 -15.50 -9.32 -22.71
N VAL A 316 -14.49 -9.44 -21.86
CA VAL A 316 -13.93 -8.27 -21.17
C VAL A 316 -12.78 -7.75 -21.99
N ASP A 317 -13.02 -6.63 -22.67
CA ASP A 317 -11.95 -5.87 -23.32
C ASP A 317 -10.87 -5.47 -22.29
N THR A 318 -9.63 -5.28 -22.74
CA THR A 318 -8.50 -4.88 -21.87
C THR A 318 -8.81 -3.60 -21.08
N THR A 319 -9.53 -2.65 -21.68
CA THR A 319 -10.01 -1.43 -21.02
C THR A 319 -11.00 -1.72 -19.89
N ALA A 320 -11.90 -2.69 -20.09
CA ALA A 320 -12.86 -3.08 -19.06
C ALA A 320 -12.17 -3.80 -17.89
N ASN A 321 -11.16 -4.64 -18.15
CA ASN A 321 -10.34 -5.26 -17.09
C ASN A 321 -9.66 -4.20 -16.21
N ARG A 322 -9.10 -3.16 -16.84
CA ARG A 322 -8.45 -2.02 -16.15
C ARG A 322 -9.41 -1.17 -15.30
N LEU A 323 -10.72 -1.23 -15.55
CA LEU A 323 -11.70 -0.52 -14.72
C LEU A 323 -12.31 -1.43 -13.66
N LEU A 324 -12.56 -2.70 -13.98
CA LEU A 324 -13.20 -3.65 -13.07
C LEU A 324 -12.26 -4.17 -11.99
N ALA A 325 -10.98 -4.38 -12.30
CA ALA A 325 -10.02 -4.93 -11.34
C ALA A 325 -9.80 -4.01 -10.12
N PRO A 326 -9.58 -2.68 -10.28
CA PRO A 326 -9.55 -1.75 -9.15
C PRO A 326 -10.85 -1.73 -8.34
N VAL A 327 -12.00 -1.85 -9.01
CA VAL A 327 -13.30 -1.85 -8.34
C VAL A 327 -13.47 -3.08 -7.45
N ALA A 328 -13.15 -4.26 -7.98
CA ALA A 328 -13.20 -5.52 -7.25
C ALA A 328 -12.16 -5.59 -6.13
N ALA A 329 -10.92 -5.16 -6.41
CA ALA A 329 -9.87 -5.09 -5.41
C ALA A 329 -10.25 -4.13 -4.28
N GLY A 330 -10.81 -2.95 -4.60
CA GLY A 330 -11.29 -2.00 -3.61
C GLY A 330 -12.35 -2.61 -2.67
N LEU A 331 -13.31 -3.39 -3.18
CA LEU A 331 -14.27 -4.10 -2.34
C LEU A 331 -13.58 -5.07 -1.38
N VAL A 332 -12.68 -5.92 -1.90
CA VAL A 332 -11.95 -6.91 -1.11
C VAL A 332 -11.07 -6.23 -0.07
N LEU A 333 -10.47 -5.09 -0.41
CA LEU A 333 -9.70 -4.29 0.53
C LEU A 333 -10.61 -3.66 1.59
N VAL A 334 -11.77 -3.08 1.26
CA VAL A 334 -12.67 -2.58 2.33
C VAL A 334 -13.12 -3.69 3.28
N LEU A 335 -13.49 -4.86 2.74
CA LEU A 335 -13.98 -5.97 3.55
C LEU A 335 -12.87 -6.67 4.34
N GLY A 336 -11.71 -6.88 3.72
CA GLY A 336 -10.59 -7.65 4.27
C GLY A 336 -9.51 -6.80 4.91
N PHE A 337 -9.18 -5.64 4.33
CA PHE A 337 -8.10 -4.77 4.81
C PHE A 337 -8.46 -4.07 6.11
N LEU A 338 -9.72 -3.70 6.37
CA LEU A 338 -10.10 -3.10 7.65
C LEU A 338 -9.82 -4.04 8.85
N PRO A 339 -10.32 -5.29 8.88
CA PRO A 339 -9.97 -6.24 9.95
C PRO A 339 -8.51 -6.70 9.88
N PHE A 340 -7.93 -6.86 8.69
CA PHE A 340 -6.52 -7.28 8.54
C PHE A 340 -5.53 -6.21 9.01
N ALA A 341 -5.71 -4.94 8.63
CA ALA A 341 -4.90 -3.81 9.10
C ALA A 341 -5.07 -3.57 10.60
N LEU A 342 -6.27 -3.81 11.16
CA LEU A 342 -6.49 -3.83 12.60
C LEU A 342 -5.79 -5.03 13.29
N SER A 343 -5.66 -6.18 12.60
CA SER A 343 -5.05 -7.40 13.14
C SER A 343 -3.52 -7.48 13.00
N LEU A 344 -2.94 -6.81 12.00
CA LEU A 344 -1.50 -6.78 11.75
C LEU A 344 -0.73 -5.91 12.75
N ILE A 345 -1.41 -5.29 13.70
CA ILE A 345 -0.81 -4.43 14.73
C ILE A 345 -0.13 -5.31 15.79
N PRO A 346 1.21 -5.36 15.84
CA PRO A 346 1.94 -5.98 16.92
C PRO A 346 2.52 -4.83 17.74
N VAL A 347 1.66 -4.00 18.35
CA VAL A 347 2.12 -2.88 19.17
C VAL A 347 1.62 -3.06 20.60
N PRO A 348 2.50 -3.48 21.53
CA PRO A 348 2.32 -3.14 22.93
C PRO A 348 2.54 -1.62 23.04
N GLY A 349 1.48 -0.81 22.90
CA GLY A 349 1.55 0.65 23.06
C GLY A 349 0.66 1.49 22.13
N GLY A 350 -0.53 1.86 22.60
CA GLY A 350 -1.00 3.25 22.64
C GLY A 350 -1.39 4.05 21.39
N ALA A 351 -1.23 3.58 20.14
CA ALA A 351 -1.68 4.39 18.99
C ALA A 351 -3.22 4.47 18.95
N PRO A 352 -3.84 5.66 18.99
CA PRO A 352 -5.29 5.78 18.99
C PRO A 352 -5.86 5.34 17.63
N PRO A 353 -7.03 4.67 17.58
CA PRO A 353 -7.63 4.16 16.35
C PRO A 353 -7.77 5.20 15.22
N ILE A 354 -7.93 6.47 15.58
CA ILE A 354 -8.03 7.58 14.63
C ILE A 354 -6.74 7.81 13.84
N VAL A 355 -5.58 7.61 14.47
CA VAL A 355 -4.27 7.73 13.82
C VAL A 355 -4.09 6.58 12.82
N LEU A 356 -4.55 5.39 13.16
CA LEU A 356 -4.53 4.23 12.26
C LEU A 356 -5.45 4.42 11.04
N VAL A 357 -6.67 4.93 11.26
CA VAL A 357 -7.60 5.26 10.17
C VAL A 357 -7.04 6.39 9.30
N ALA A 358 -6.41 7.40 9.90
CA ALA A 358 -5.71 8.44 9.16
C ALA A 358 -4.59 7.84 8.30
N PHE A 359 -3.78 6.92 8.83
CA PHE A 359 -2.73 6.24 8.06
C PHE A 359 -3.29 5.34 6.94
N LEU A 360 -4.43 4.70 7.17
CA LEU A 360 -5.11 3.88 6.17
C LEU A 360 -5.63 4.71 4.98
N VAL A 361 -6.11 5.92 5.26
CA VAL A 361 -6.65 6.85 4.25
C VAL A 361 -5.52 7.64 3.57
N LEU A 362 -4.54 8.09 4.34
CA LEU A 362 -3.42 8.90 3.84
C LEU A 362 -2.32 8.06 3.20
N GLY A 363 -2.18 6.78 3.56
CA GLY A 363 -1.16 5.87 3.03
C GLY A 363 -1.23 5.72 1.50
N PRO A 364 -2.39 5.40 0.90
CA PRO A 364 -2.56 5.39 -0.55
C PRO A 364 -2.28 6.76 -1.20
N ILE A 365 -2.65 7.86 -0.55
CA ILE A 365 -2.35 9.21 -1.07
C ILE A 365 -0.83 9.44 -1.08
N ALA A 366 -0.13 9.06 -0.01
CA ALA A 366 1.32 9.17 0.08
C ALA A 366 2.02 8.29 -0.96
N LEU A 367 1.52 7.07 -1.20
CA LEU A 367 2.03 6.15 -2.22
C LEU A 367 1.85 6.74 -3.63
N TYR A 368 0.66 7.27 -3.91
CA TYR A 368 0.36 7.95 -5.15
C TYR A 368 1.30 9.14 -5.40
N LEU A 369 1.50 10.00 -4.38
CA LEU A 369 2.41 11.13 -4.46
C LEU A 369 3.86 10.69 -4.67
N LEU A 370 4.34 9.69 -3.92
CA LEU A 370 5.70 9.17 -4.06
C LEU A 370 5.94 8.61 -5.47
N GLY A 371 5.01 7.82 -6.01
CA GLY A 371 5.16 7.31 -7.38
C GLY A 371 5.22 8.43 -8.42
N TRP A 372 4.43 9.50 -8.25
CA TRP A 372 4.53 10.66 -9.13
C TRP A 372 5.84 11.44 -8.97
N THR A 373 6.42 11.50 -7.76
CA THR A 373 7.77 12.08 -7.59
C THR A 373 8.84 11.26 -8.33
N LEU A 374 8.72 9.92 -8.35
CA LEU A 374 9.61 9.07 -9.14
C LEU A 374 9.45 9.30 -10.64
N VAL A 375 8.20 9.41 -11.11
CA VAL A 375 7.90 9.74 -12.52
C VAL A 375 8.48 11.11 -12.89
N ALA A 376 8.29 12.12 -12.04
CA ALA A 376 8.85 13.45 -12.24
C ALA A 376 10.38 13.44 -12.25
N ALA A 377 11.03 12.70 -11.34
CA ALA A 377 12.48 12.59 -11.29
C ALA A 377 13.07 11.98 -12.58
N GLN A 378 12.36 11.04 -13.22
CA GLN A 378 12.77 10.51 -14.52
C GLN A 378 12.59 11.50 -15.66
N TYR A 379 11.46 12.21 -15.69
CA TYR A 379 11.24 13.27 -16.70
C TYR A 379 12.24 14.42 -16.59
N LEU A 380 12.72 14.72 -15.37
CA LEU A 380 13.76 15.72 -15.11
C LEU A 380 15.17 15.16 -15.29
N SER A 381 15.33 13.93 -15.77
CA SER A 381 16.62 13.24 -15.94
C SER A 381 17.47 13.16 -14.65
N LEU A 382 16.85 13.28 -13.48
CA LEU A 382 17.51 13.10 -12.18
C LEU A 382 17.81 11.62 -11.91
N VAL A 383 17.02 10.72 -12.49
CA VAL A 383 17.20 9.27 -12.43
C VAL A 383 17.51 8.77 -13.84
N PRO A 384 18.64 8.06 -14.05
CA PRO A 384 19.00 7.54 -15.37
C PRO A 384 17.93 6.60 -15.90
N GLU A 385 17.51 6.75 -17.16
CA GLU A 385 16.45 5.91 -17.74
C GLU A 385 16.81 4.41 -17.75
N ARG A 386 18.08 4.09 -18.07
CA ARG A 386 18.57 2.70 -18.19
C ARG A 386 19.08 2.11 -16.87
N ALA A 387 19.51 2.96 -15.94
CA ALA A 387 20.13 2.56 -14.67
C ALA A 387 19.32 2.99 -13.44
N GLY A 388 18.06 3.40 -13.61
CA GLY A 388 17.29 4.04 -12.55
C GLY A 388 17.08 3.16 -11.32
N GLY A 389 16.81 1.87 -11.53
CA GLY A 389 16.72 0.90 -10.43
C GLY A 389 18.03 0.75 -9.64
N PRO A 390 19.14 0.39 -10.29
CA PRO A 390 20.46 0.40 -9.66
C PRO A 390 20.86 1.72 -8.97
N ALA A 391 20.58 2.86 -9.60
CA ALA A 391 20.87 4.19 -9.06
C ALA A 391 20.10 4.43 -7.74
N LEU A 392 18.80 4.15 -7.74
CA LEU A 392 17.96 4.25 -6.55
C LEU A 392 18.38 3.23 -5.48
N ALA A 393 18.85 2.06 -5.87
CA ALA A 393 19.34 1.05 -4.94
C ALA A 393 20.61 1.52 -4.20
N ALA A 394 21.60 2.02 -4.96
CA ALA A 394 22.80 2.61 -4.39
C ALA A 394 22.48 3.84 -3.53
N GLY A 395 21.61 4.74 -4.00
CA GLY A 395 21.16 5.92 -3.25
C GLY A 395 20.43 5.56 -1.94
N GLY A 396 19.58 4.53 -1.98
CA GLY A 396 18.96 3.96 -0.77
C GLY A 396 20.00 3.47 0.23
N MET A 397 21.06 2.80 -0.24
CA MET A 397 22.14 2.37 0.65
C MET A 397 22.96 3.53 1.22
N VAL A 398 23.14 4.63 0.49
CA VAL A 398 23.74 5.87 1.04
C VAL A 398 22.87 6.43 2.17
N LEU A 399 21.54 6.48 1.99
CA LEU A 399 20.62 6.87 3.06
C LEU A 399 20.72 5.91 4.26
N ALA A 400 20.85 4.60 4.01
CA ALA A 400 21.08 3.63 5.07
C ALA A 400 22.41 3.89 5.80
N THR A 401 23.48 4.32 5.12
CA THR A 401 24.74 4.73 5.76
C THR A 401 24.57 5.94 6.68
N ILE A 402 23.86 6.97 6.20
CA ILE A 402 23.57 8.16 7.01
C ILE A 402 22.77 7.75 8.26
N GLY A 403 21.71 6.97 8.07
CA GLY A 403 20.89 6.45 9.17
C GLY A 403 21.68 5.57 10.13
N ALA A 404 22.60 4.74 9.63
CA ALA A 404 23.48 3.89 10.44
C ALA A 404 24.36 4.76 11.36
N ALA A 405 25.01 5.78 10.80
CA ALA A 405 25.81 6.73 11.58
C ALA A 405 24.96 7.47 12.62
N LEU A 406 23.78 7.95 12.25
CA LEU A 406 22.87 8.68 13.15
C LEU A 406 22.30 7.81 14.28
N THR A 407 22.10 6.51 14.03
CA THR A 407 21.61 5.55 15.04
C THR A 407 22.72 5.03 15.95
N GLY A 408 23.99 5.36 15.67
CA GLY A 408 25.13 4.94 16.49
C GLY A 408 25.43 3.44 16.39
N VAL A 409 25.11 2.80 15.26
CA VAL A 409 25.53 1.39 15.04
C VAL A 409 27.06 1.31 14.92
N PRO A 410 27.68 0.13 15.16
CA PRO A 410 29.13 0.00 15.11
C PRO A 410 29.73 0.48 13.78
N THR A 411 30.88 1.15 13.84
CA THR A 411 31.59 1.68 12.66
C THR A 411 31.73 0.67 11.51
N PRO A 412 32.06 -0.62 11.75
CA PRO A 412 32.13 -1.60 10.67
C PRO A 412 30.83 -1.75 9.88
N LEU A 413 29.67 -1.64 10.54
CA LEU A 413 28.36 -1.72 9.88
C LEU A 413 28.06 -0.46 9.07
N VAL A 414 28.41 0.72 9.59
CA VAL A 414 28.31 1.98 8.85
C VAL A 414 29.15 1.90 7.58
N LEU A 415 30.41 1.50 7.69
CA LEU A 415 31.31 1.32 6.55
C LEU A 415 30.80 0.26 5.57
N ALA A 416 30.24 -0.85 6.07
CA ALA A 416 29.66 -1.89 5.23
C ALA A 416 28.47 -1.37 4.41
N THR A 417 27.60 -0.51 4.98
CA THR A 417 26.50 0.10 4.19
C THR A 417 27.03 1.00 3.08
N ALA A 418 28.09 1.77 3.34
CA ALA A 418 28.70 2.64 2.34
C ALA A 418 29.34 1.83 1.22
N VAL A 419 30.10 0.78 1.57
CA VAL A 419 30.71 -0.13 0.60
C VAL A 419 29.65 -0.86 -0.22
N VAL A 420 28.56 -1.35 0.40
CA VAL A 420 27.46 -1.98 -0.34
C VAL A 420 26.81 -0.97 -1.29
N ALA A 421 26.68 0.30 -0.94
CA ALA A 421 26.20 1.33 -1.88
C ALA A 421 27.08 1.41 -3.13
N MET A 422 28.41 1.45 -2.95
CA MET A 422 29.38 1.50 -4.05
C MET A 422 29.36 0.22 -4.89
N VAL A 423 29.35 -0.96 -4.27
CA VAL A 423 29.32 -2.25 -4.97
C VAL A 423 28.02 -2.44 -5.74
N VAL A 424 26.87 -2.04 -5.18
CA VAL A 424 25.58 -2.11 -5.86
C VAL A 424 25.58 -1.24 -7.10
N TRP A 425 26.12 -0.02 -7.02
CA TRP A 425 26.28 0.86 -8.18
C TRP A 425 27.22 0.23 -9.22
N ASP A 426 28.43 -0.14 -8.82
CA ASP A 426 29.49 -0.67 -9.67
C ASP A 426 29.04 -1.92 -10.44
N VAL A 427 28.66 -2.97 -9.71
CA VAL A 427 28.28 -4.27 -10.29
C VAL A 427 27.06 -4.16 -11.20
N SER A 428 26.13 -3.25 -10.89
CA SER A 428 24.97 -2.99 -11.74
C SER A 428 25.34 -2.19 -12.99
N SER A 429 26.16 -1.15 -12.86
CA SER A 429 26.64 -0.34 -13.99
C SER A 429 27.48 -1.18 -14.96
N PHE A 430 28.34 -2.06 -14.44
CA PHE A 430 29.09 -3.03 -15.21
C PHE A 430 28.15 -3.97 -15.98
N GLY A 431 27.15 -4.55 -15.31
CA GLY A 431 26.18 -5.42 -15.97
C GLY A 431 25.38 -4.71 -17.07
N LEU A 432 25.06 -3.43 -16.89
CA LEU A 432 24.41 -2.60 -17.91
C LEU A 432 25.34 -2.33 -19.10
N GLY A 433 26.60 -1.98 -18.85
CA GLY A 433 27.61 -1.71 -19.89
C GLY A 433 27.89 -2.95 -20.74
N VAL A 434 28.13 -4.09 -20.09
CA VAL A 434 28.34 -5.38 -20.78
C VAL A 434 27.15 -5.75 -21.67
N THR A 435 25.92 -5.50 -21.22
CA THR A 435 24.73 -5.74 -22.04
C THR A 435 24.69 -4.80 -23.26
N ALA A 436 25.06 -3.53 -23.07
CA ALA A 436 25.03 -2.53 -24.14
C ALA A 436 26.11 -2.81 -25.21
N GLU A 437 27.27 -3.30 -24.82
CA GLU A 437 28.41 -3.55 -25.71
C GLU A 437 28.31 -4.89 -26.45
N LEU A 438 27.84 -5.95 -25.80
CA LEU A 438 27.88 -7.32 -26.33
C LEU A 438 26.57 -7.79 -26.98
N GLY A 439 25.49 -7.00 -26.91
CA GLY A 439 24.23 -7.30 -27.57
C GLY A 439 23.47 -8.50 -26.97
N HIS A 440 22.83 -9.31 -27.82
CA HIS A 440 21.84 -10.31 -27.40
C HIS A 440 22.48 -11.63 -26.92
N LEU A 441 22.14 -12.07 -25.70
CA LEU A 441 22.52 -13.38 -25.10
C LEU A 441 24.05 -13.67 -25.00
N PRO A 442 24.92 -12.70 -24.67
CA PRO A 442 26.33 -13.02 -24.52
C PRO A 442 26.55 -13.85 -23.24
N GLU A 443 27.42 -14.88 -23.30
CA GLU A 443 27.77 -15.71 -22.14
C GLU A 443 28.69 -14.95 -21.16
N THR A 444 28.18 -13.93 -20.48
CA THR A 444 28.99 -13.03 -19.62
C THR A 444 28.95 -13.39 -18.16
N ARG A 445 28.25 -14.48 -17.78
CA ARG A 445 28.11 -14.91 -16.38
C ARG A 445 29.46 -15.03 -15.66
N ARG A 446 30.49 -15.57 -16.33
CA ARG A 446 31.83 -15.71 -15.74
C ARG A 446 32.48 -14.36 -15.50
N LEU A 447 32.33 -13.43 -16.46
CA LEU A 447 32.86 -12.08 -16.38
C LEU A 447 32.17 -11.27 -15.28
N GLU A 448 30.84 -11.34 -15.20
CA GLU A 448 30.04 -10.72 -14.13
C GLU A 448 30.40 -11.26 -12.75
N LEU A 449 30.52 -12.58 -12.61
CA LEU A 449 30.95 -13.20 -11.35
C LEU A 449 32.35 -12.75 -10.96
N PHE A 450 33.29 -12.72 -11.90
CA PHE A 450 34.65 -12.30 -11.63
C PHE A 450 34.69 -10.83 -11.17
N HIS A 451 34.07 -9.93 -11.92
CA HIS A 451 33.99 -8.51 -11.56
C HIS A 451 33.33 -8.31 -10.19
N ALA A 452 32.20 -8.98 -9.93
CA ALA A 452 31.50 -8.85 -8.68
C ALA A 452 32.27 -9.44 -7.48
N VAL A 453 32.98 -10.55 -7.66
CA VAL A 453 33.88 -11.10 -6.61
C VAL A 453 34.99 -10.11 -6.30
N VAL A 454 35.62 -9.51 -7.31
CA VAL A 454 36.67 -8.50 -7.13
C VAL A 454 36.11 -7.27 -6.41
N ALA A 455 34.96 -6.75 -6.84
CA ALA A 455 34.30 -5.59 -6.22
C ALA A 455 33.96 -5.87 -4.75
N VAL A 456 33.40 -7.04 -4.44
CA VAL A 456 33.09 -7.45 -3.07
C VAL A 456 34.35 -7.64 -2.23
N ALA A 457 35.41 -8.24 -2.78
CA ALA A 457 36.67 -8.45 -2.08
C ALA A 457 37.37 -7.12 -1.74
N LEU A 458 37.43 -6.19 -2.69
CA LEU A 458 37.94 -4.83 -2.47
C LEU A 458 37.10 -4.09 -1.42
N GLY A 459 35.78 -4.20 -1.50
CA GLY A 459 34.87 -3.66 -0.51
C GLY A 459 35.13 -4.22 0.90
N ALA A 460 35.26 -5.55 1.02
CA ALA A 460 35.56 -6.20 2.29
C ALA A 460 36.92 -5.76 2.86
N ALA A 461 37.96 -5.66 2.02
CA ALA A 461 39.25 -5.12 2.42
C ALA A 461 39.13 -3.67 2.92
N ALA A 462 38.39 -2.82 2.21
CA ALA A 462 38.15 -1.44 2.64
C ALA A 462 37.42 -1.35 4.00
N VAL A 463 36.37 -2.14 4.21
CA VAL A 463 35.68 -2.20 5.52
C VAL A 463 36.64 -2.63 6.62
N LEU A 464 37.43 -3.70 6.41
CA LEU A 464 38.37 -4.21 7.38
C LEU A 464 39.47 -3.20 7.72
N SER A 465 40.11 -2.60 6.71
CA SER A 465 41.18 -1.62 6.89
C SER A 465 40.69 -0.35 7.58
N LEU A 466 39.54 0.18 7.18
CA LEU A 466 38.96 1.38 7.80
C LEU A 466 38.45 1.10 9.21
N SER A 467 37.90 -0.09 9.47
CA SER A 467 37.51 -0.50 10.83
C SER A 467 38.73 -0.64 11.75
N LEU A 468 39.82 -1.23 11.25
CA LEU A 468 41.07 -1.33 12.00
C LEU A 468 41.65 0.06 12.29
N LEU A 469 41.62 0.96 11.30
CA LEU A 469 42.04 2.35 11.46
C LEU A 469 41.19 3.06 12.52
N ASP A 470 39.88 2.83 12.54
CA ASP A 470 38.98 3.39 13.56
C ASP A 470 39.35 2.89 14.96
N VAL A 471 39.59 1.58 15.13
CA VAL A 471 40.04 1.00 16.41
C VAL A 471 41.36 1.61 16.87
N VAL A 472 42.33 1.74 15.96
CA VAL A 472 43.63 2.38 16.24
C VAL A 472 43.42 3.84 16.65
N ARG A 473 42.58 4.58 15.92
CA ARG A 473 42.25 5.98 16.23
C ARG A 473 41.61 6.12 17.60
N THR A 474 40.58 5.32 17.92
CA THR A 474 39.88 5.40 19.21
C THR A 474 40.78 5.02 20.37
N SER A 475 41.75 4.14 20.13
CA SER A 475 42.73 3.72 21.15
C SER A 475 43.82 4.77 21.40
N LEU A 476 44.15 5.59 20.41
CA LEU A 476 45.29 6.52 20.46
C LEU A 476 44.92 7.97 20.78
N ALA A 477 43.75 8.48 20.38
CA ALA A 477 43.60 9.92 20.20
C ALA A 477 42.34 10.61 20.78
N GLY A 478 41.42 9.91 21.43
CA GLY A 478 40.22 10.52 22.05
C GLY A 478 39.33 11.34 21.10
N GLU A 479 38.32 12.04 21.62
CA GLU A 479 37.27 12.71 20.82
C GLU A 479 37.76 13.87 19.93
N VAL A 480 38.85 14.56 20.31
CA VAL A 480 39.39 15.72 19.57
C VAL A 480 39.94 15.32 18.19
N ALA A 481 40.41 14.07 18.03
CA ALA A 481 40.87 13.55 16.75
C ALA A 481 39.72 13.26 15.76
N ALA A 482 38.47 13.19 16.22
CA ALA A 482 37.30 12.86 15.40
C ALA A 482 36.97 13.94 14.39
N THR A 483 36.94 15.20 14.82
CA THR A 483 36.64 16.37 13.99
C THR A 483 37.74 16.61 12.96
N VAL A 484 39.00 16.40 13.33
CA VAL A 484 40.14 16.53 12.42
C VAL A 484 40.14 15.41 11.38
N ALA A 485 39.88 14.16 11.78
CA ALA A 485 39.77 13.03 10.85
C ALA A 485 38.58 13.19 9.89
N ALA A 486 37.44 13.67 10.37
CA ALA A 486 36.27 13.96 9.52
C ALA A 486 36.57 15.09 8.53
N ALA A 487 37.22 16.17 8.96
CA ALA A 487 37.63 17.27 8.08
C ALA A 487 38.63 16.81 7.00
N LEU A 488 39.60 15.97 7.37
CA LEU A 488 40.57 15.39 6.43
C LEU A 488 39.92 14.41 5.45
N ALA A 489 38.93 13.62 5.90
CA ALA A 489 38.18 12.73 5.01
C ALA A 489 37.35 13.53 3.99
N VAL A 490 36.65 14.60 4.43
CA VAL A 490 35.94 15.51 3.53
C VAL A 490 36.91 16.16 2.55
N PHE A 491 38.06 16.64 3.02
CA PHE A 491 39.08 17.22 2.16
C PHE A 491 39.64 16.22 1.15
N GLY A 492 39.94 14.98 1.57
CA GLY A 492 40.40 13.91 0.70
C GLY A 492 39.39 13.53 -0.38
N VAL A 493 38.10 13.48 -0.04
CA VAL A 493 37.00 13.28 -1.01
C VAL A 493 36.93 14.45 -1.99
N LEU A 494 37.02 15.71 -1.52
CA LEU A 494 37.02 16.87 -2.40
C LEU A 494 38.22 16.84 -3.38
N VAL A 495 39.41 16.46 -2.91
CA VAL A 495 40.60 16.28 -3.75
C VAL A 495 40.38 15.15 -4.75
N LEU A 496 39.86 13.99 -4.35
CA LEU A 496 39.57 12.87 -5.25
C LEU A 496 38.47 13.18 -6.29
N LEU A 497 37.59 14.13 -6.01
CA LEU A 497 36.55 14.60 -6.95
C LEU A 497 37.06 15.65 -7.94
N THR A 498 38.19 16.31 -7.68
CA THR A 498 38.74 17.32 -8.62
C THR A 498 39.12 16.76 -10.01
N PRO A 499 39.72 15.56 -10.17
CA PRO A 499 40.01 14.98 -11.48
C PRO A 499 38.74 14.58 -12.24
N LEU A 500 37.69 14.13 -11.54
CA LEU A 500 36.41 13.73 -12.13
C LEU A 500 35.68 14.90 -12.78
N ARG A 501 35.86 16.13 -12.25
CA ARG A 501 35.35 17.36 -12.88
C ARG A 501 35.99 17.64 -14.24
N GLY A 502 37.26 17.25 -14.43
CA GLY A 502 37.97 17.39 -15.70
C GLY A 502 37.44 16.45 -16.79
N TYR A 503 36.96 15.25 -16.40
CA TYR A 503 36.41 14.25 -17.32
C TYR A 503 35.02 14.67 -17.85
N VAL A 504 34.14 15.17 -16.98
CA VAL A 504 32.81 15.67 -17.35
C VAL A 504 32.88 16.93 -18.24
N ALA A 505 33.92 17.76 -18.07
CA ALA A 505 34.16 18.93 -18.92
C ALA A 505 34.75 18.55 -20.31
N GLY A 506 35.34 17.35 -20.43
CA GLY A 506 35.83 16.79 -21.70
C GLY A 506 34.70 16.23 -22.56
N GLU A 507 33.81 15.41 -21.98
CA GLU A 507 32.66 14.84 -22.69
C GLU A 507 31.57 15.86 -23.06
N GLY A 508 31.54 17.05 -22.43
CA GLY A 508 30.64 18.13 -22.83
C GLY A 508 31.13 18.96 -24.03
N ARG A 509 32.32 18.69 -24.55
CA ARG A 509 32.95 19.40 -25.68
C ARG A 509 33.05 18.57 -26.96
N ASP A 510 32.85 17.26 -26.88
CA ASP A 510 32.74 16.34 -28.01
C ASP A 510 31.26 15.95 -28.20
#